data_AF-A0A7M3XZT6-F1
#
_entry.id   AF-A0A7M3XZT6-F1
#
_cell.length_a   1.000
_cell.length_b   1.000
_cell.length_c   1.000
_cell.angle_alpha   90.00
_cell.angle_beta   90.00
_cell.angle_gamma   90.00
#
_symmetry.space_group_name_H-M   'P 1'
#
loop_
_entity.id
_entity.type
_entity.pdbx_description
1 polymer ?
#
loop_
_entity_poly.entity_id
_entity_poly.type
_entity_poly.pdbx_seq_one_letter_code
_entity_poly.pdbx_strand_id
1 'polypeptide(L)'
;MEEPQEDDLLRERAFQRAGGLDLSGFALNVDDESSPEEDVQPEPEDIDAAIGDVYSPFGAPSADDGPSEDVVTGIAVEGERRLGQGLLVAMVVAYSALAAYVGTALPPQIAAPGLLILGIVGLWLGERWIPRPSMRLLGVTWVIISMKILYGFALDAHHWGWYDVLPDAGLGLGVTLLALVGLNVALAQRHDDDAIAAQATLILLLVGSAAGGLYGEFGVVVMIAFGTMVLHGMALLRGTGNLASLGIAASYLWVGVHALSDGWVVLGLHLVPLEDGLLTFLLMATITGMNAVMATRFAQHENWFSSALEALGVGRPGLWAVSVGLGMVGATLSVAANREDVGYALAQVALLLTAFSGSYLAVRGVAWPSLQAWVLWLPSVLTLALIPLVALEVNVGGWSVYALHAALMVVCTSVVILQNEANVSDHVLWVGSV
;
A
#
# COMPACT_ATOMS: atom_id res chain seq x y z
N MET A 1 12.10 25.25 70.89
CA MET A 1 11.07 24.26 70.55
C MET A 1 10.61 24.62 69.16
N GLU A 2 10.88 23.74 68.21
CA GLU A 2 10.68 23.93 66.77
C GLU A 2 9.19 24.13 66.44
N GLU A 3 8.89 25.08 65.56
CA GLU A 3 7.55 25.33 65.03
C GLU A 3 7.13 24.15 64.12
N PRO A 4 5.89 23.64 64.23
CA PRO A 4 5.43 22.58 63.34
C PRO A 4 5.17 23.16 61.94
N GLN A 5 5.86 22.60 60.96
CA GLN A 5 5.70 22.89 59.54
C GLN A 5 4.30 22.45 59.08
N GLU A 6 3.43 23.42 58.78
CA GLU A 6 2.09 23.14 58.23
C GLU A 6 2.23 22.44 56.87
N ASP A 7 1.49 21.34 56.72
CA ASP A 7 1.55 20.38 55.63
C ASP A 7 1.01 20.99 54.33
N ASP A 8 1.88 21.23 53.34
CA ASP A 8 1.55 21.82 52.04
C ASP A 8 0.44 21.04 51.30
N LEU A 9 0.27 19.75 51.60
CA LEU A 9 -0.79 18.89 51.04
C LEU A 9 -2.20 19.27 51.52
N LEU A 10 -2.35 19.88 52.71
CA LEU A 10 -3.64 20.35 53.21
C LEU A 10 -4.05 21.67 52.54
N ARG A 11 -3.07 22.51 52.19
CA ARG A 11 -3.27 23.77 51.48
C ARG A 11 -3.71 23.56 50.03
N GLU A 12 -3.18 22.53 49.37
CA GLU A 12 -3.55 22.18 47.99
C GLU A 12 -4.99 21.63 47.91
N ARG A 13 -5.43 20.82 48.89
CA ARG A 13 -6.83 20.36 48.99
C ARG A 13 -7.83 21.48 49.33
N ALA A 14 -7.42 22.50 50.07
CA ALA A 14 -8.26 23.67 50.34
C ALA A 14 -8.44 24.54 49.09
N PHE A 15 -7.41 24.63 48.24
CA PHE A 15 -7.47 25.36 46.98
C PHE A 15 -8.36 24.66 45.93
N GLN A 16 -8.37 23.32 45.90
CA GLN A 16 -9.26 22.56 45.01
C GLN A 16 -10.75 22.63 45.40
N ARG A 17 -11.10 23.06 46.63
CA ARG A 17 -12.49 23.18 47.10
C ARG A 17 -13.04 24.62 47.10
N ALA A 18 -12.21 25.62 46.82
CA ALA A 18 -12.63 27.02 46.86
C ALA A 18 -12.92 27.58 45.46
N GLY A 19 -14.21 27.58 45.09
CA GLY A 19 -14.79 28.62 44.23
C GLY A 19 -14.62 28.44 42.72
N GLY A 20 -15.38 27.52 42.12
CA GLY A 20 -15.82 27.70 40.75
C GLY A 20 -16.88 28.81 40.71
N LEU A 21 -16.64 29.86 39.93
CA LEU A 21 -17.58 30.95 39.70
C LEU A 21 -18.84 30.39 39.01
N ASP A 22 -20.00 30.54 39.66
CA ASP A 22 -21.29 30.09 39.13
C ASP A 22 -21.81 31.10 38.10
N LEU A 23 -21.79 30.71 36.81
CA LEU A 23 -22.30 31.50 35.69
C LEU A 23 -23.76 31.15 35.33
N SER A 24 -24.47 30.40 36.18
CA SER A 24 -25.87 30.01 35.97
C SER A 24 -26.84 31.21 35.90
N GLY A 25 -26.41 32.40 36.35
CA GLY A 25 -27.20 33.63 36.26
C GLY A 25 -27.15 34.37 34.90
N PHE A 26 -26.43 33.86 33.89
CA PHE A 26 -26.28 34.55 32.59
C PHE A 26 -26.96 33.81 31.40
N ALA A 27 -27.61 32.68 31.63
CA ALA A 27 -28.38 32.01 30.58
C ALA A 27 -29.84 32.51 30.59
N LEU A 28 -30.25 33.14 29.48
CA LEU A 28 -31.64 33.49 29.20
C LEU A 28 -32.54 32.26 29.35
N ASN A 29 -33.61 32.38 30.13
CA ASN A 29 -34.71 31.43 30.20
C ASN A 29 -35.22 31.10 28.79
N VAL A 30 -34.91 29.90 28.32
CA VAL A 30 -35.75 29.17 27.38
C VAL A 30 -36.25 27.98 28.18
N ASP A 31 -37.54 27.99 28.46
CA ASP A 31 -38.21 26.94 29.23
C ASP A 31 -38.04 25.60 28.50
N ASP A 32 -37.24 24.70 29.07
CA ASP A 32 -37.23 23.29 28.66
C ASP A 32 -38.51 22.64 29.21
N GLU A 33 -39.52 22.51 28.35
CA GLU A 33 -40.53 21.48 28.53
C GLU A 33 -39.80 20.13 28.57
N SER A 34 -39.96 19.42 29.69
CA SER A 34 -39.47 18.06 29.90
C SER A 34 -40.00 17.13 28.80
N SER A 35 -39.22 17.00 27.74
CA SER A 35 -39.34 15.95 26.74
C SER A 35 -38.85 14.66 27.41
N PRO A 36 -39.53 13.51 27.26
CA PRO A 36 -38.97 12.26 27.74
C PRO A 36 -37.63 12.04 27.04
N GLU A 37 -36.56 11.84 27.79
CA GLU A 37 -35.32 11.28 27.28
C GLU A 37 -35.67 9.90 26.71
N GLU A 38 -35.92 9.86 25.39
CA GLU A 38 -35.77 8.62 24.65
C GLU A 38 -34.31 8.22 24.83
N ASP A 39 -34.10 7.06 25.45
CA ASP A 39 -32.85 6.31 25.43
C ASP A 39 -32.61 5.90 23.96
N VAL A 40 -32.19 6.88 23.16
CA VAL A 40 -31.71 6.66 21.79
C VAL A 40 -30.38 5.95 21.97
N GLN A 41 -30.43 4.62 22.02
CA GLN A 41 -29.27 3.83 21.62
C GLN A 41 -28.85 4.38 20.26
N PRO A 42 -27.62 4.92 20.10
CA PRO A 42 -27.17 5.34 18.79
C PRO A 42 -27.32 4.13 17.87
N GLU A 43 -28.11 4.26 16.81
CA GLU A 43 -28.09 3.26 15.76
C GLU A 43 -26.62 3.08 15.35
N PRO A 44 -26.14 1.84 15.18
CA PRO A 44 -24.78 1.63 14.74
C PRO A 44 -24.60 2.41 13.43
N GLU A 45 -23.72 3.40 13.47
CA GLU A 45 -23.40 4.22 12.31
C GLU A 45 -23.02 3.26 11.16
N ASP A 46 -23.70 3.34 10.02
CA ASP A 46 -23.44 2.48 8.86
C ASP A 46 -22.10 2.90 8.25
N ILE A 47 -21.00 2.42 8.83
CA ILE A 47 -19.64 2.73 8.38
C ILE A 47 -19.46 2.14 6.99
N ASP A 48 -19.24 3.00 5.98
CA ASP A 48 -18.92 2.58 4.62
C ASP A 48 -17.65 1.72 4.64
N ALA A 49 -17.80 0.39 4.50
CA ALA A 49 -16.69 -0.55 4.59
C ALA A 49 -15.56 -0.31 3.57
N ALA A 50 -15.82 0.40 2.47
CA ALA A 50 -14.78 0.76 1.52
C ALA A 50 -13.95 1.96 2.01
N ILE A 51 -14.62 2.94 2.64
CA ILE A 51 -14.00 4.17 3.16
C ILE A 51 -13.41 3.98 4.56
N GLY A 52 -14.06 3.18 5.40
CA GLY A 52 -13.74 3.00 6.81
C GLY A 52 -14.03 4.24 7.64
N ASP A 53 -13.48 4.26 8.85
CA ASP A 53 -13.62 5.39 9.77
C ASP A 53 -12.54 6.42 9.45
N VAL A 54 -12.94 7.56 8.89
CA VAL A 54 -12.04 8.68 8.57
C VAL A 54 -12.52 9.89 9.34
N TYR A 55 -11.59 10.60 9.95
CA TYR A 55 -11.92 11.81 10.70
C TYR A 55 -12.75 12.77 9.86
N SER A 56 -14.01 12.96 10.26
CA SER A 56 -14.88 13.98 9.68
C SER A 56 -14.66 15.28 10.46
N PRO A 57 -14.25 16.38 9.81
CA PRO A 57 -14.15 17.69 10.47
C PRO A 57 -15.49 18.23 10.98
N PHE A 58 -16.61 17.54 10.67
CA PHE A 58 -17.97 17.90 11.07
C PHE A 58 -18.71 16.77 11.81
N GLY A 59 -18.04 15.64 12.09
CA GLY A 59 -18.63 14.51 12.79
C GLY A 59 -18.59 14.69 14.32
N ALA A 60 -19.49 13.99 15.02
CA ALA A 60 -19.37 13.87 16.47
C ALA A 60 -18.07 13.12 16.80
N PRO A 61 -17.28 13.55 17.80
CA PRO A 61 -16.11 12.79 18.21
C PRO A 61 -16.54 11.39 18.63
N SER A 62 -15.93 10.36 18.04
CA SER A 62 -16.16 8.97 18.39
C SER A 62 -15.93 8.80 19.89
N ALA A 63 -17.01 8.50 20.63
CA ALA A 63 -16.96 8.27 22.06
C ALA A 63 -16.51 6.83 22.31
N ASP A 64 -15.21 6.58 22.17
CA ASP A 64 -14.62 5.32 22.61
C ASP A 64 -13.53 5.61 23.63
N ASP A 65 -13.86 5.40 24.90
CA ASP A 65 -12.92 4.99 25.93
C ASP A 65 -13.73 4.39 27.09
N GLY A 66 -13.87 3.06 27.05
CA GLY A 66 -14.21 2.25 28.23
C GLY A 66 -13.15 2.41 29.34
N PRO A 67 -13.36 1.84 30.54
CA PRO A 67 -12.53 2.14 31.69
C PRO A 67 -11.06 1.84 31.40
N SER A 68 -10.27 2.92 31.29
CA SER A 68 -8.85 2.91 31.01
C SER A 68 -8.14 1.96 31.97
N GLU A 69 -7.48 0.92 31.45
CA GLU A 69 -6.31 0.38 32.14
C GLU A 69 -5.39 1.56 32.49
N ASP A 70 -4.78 1.54 33.67
CA ASP A 70 -3.95 2.63 34.20
C ASP A 70 -3.09 3.26 33.10
N VAL A 71 -3.44 4.48 32.69
CA VAL A 71 -2.88 5.19 31.53
C VAL A 71 -1.35 5.23 31.60
N VAL A 72 -0.80 5.31 32.81
CA VAL A 72 0.66 5.30 33.03
C VAL A 72 1.26 3.92 32.71
N THR A 73 0.61 2.85 33.15
CA THR A 73 1.04 1.47 32.87
C THR A 73 0.86 1.13 31.39
N GLY A 74 -0.24 1.55 30.76
CA GLY A 74 -0.47 1.38 29.32
C GLY A 74 0.58 2.11 28.47
N ILE A 75 0.88 3.37 28.78
CA ILE A 75 1.93 4.16 28.10
C ILE A 75 3.31 3.53 28.30
N ALA A 76 3.61 2.99 29.48
CA ALA A 76 4.90 2.35 29.76
C ALA A 76 5.07 1.05 28.97
N VAL A 77 4.04 0.19 28.94
CA VAL A 77 4.05 -1.09 28.20
C VAL A 77 4.13 -0.86 26.69
N GLU A 78 3.33 0.07 26.17
CA GLU A 78 3.36 0.43 24.75
C GLU A 78 4.67 1.12 24.37
N GLY A 79 5.23 1.93 25.27
CA GLY A 79 6.56 2.53 25.14
C GLY A 79 7.68 1.48 25.05
N GLU A 80 7.66 0.47 25.92
CA GLU A 80 8.64 -0.63 25.89
C GLU A 80 8.53 -1.46 24.59
N ARG A 81 7.30 -1.75 24.16
CA ARG A 81 7.05 -2.48 22.91
C ARG A 81 7.55 -1.69 21.69
N ARG A 82 7.28 -0.39 21.63
CA ARG A 82 7.77 0.50 20.56
C ARG A 82 9.29 0.64 20.58
N LEU A 83 9.92 0.73 21.74
CA LEU A 83 11.38 0.73 21.87
C LEU A 83 11.97 -0.59 21.38
N GLY A 84 11.37 -1.73 21.73
CA GLY A 84 11.78 -3.04 21.24
C GLY A 84 11.70 -3.16 19.72
N GLN A 85 10.61 -2.68 19.11
CA GLN A 85 10.46 -2.66 17.65
C GLN A 85 11.44 -1.69 16.99
N GLY A 86 11.64 -0.51 17.56
CA GLY A 86 12.62 0.47 17.07
C GLY A 86 14.04 -0.09 17.08
N LEU A 87 14.41 -0.85 18.12
CA LEU A 87 15.71 -1.52 18.19
C LEU A 87 15.87 -2.59 17.10
N LEU A 88 14.82 -3.36 16.81
CA LEU A 88 14.85 -4.34 15.72
C LEU A 88 15.06 -3.66 14.36
N VAL A 89 14.36 -2.55 14.09
CA VAL A 89 14.55 -1.76 12.85
C VAL A 89 16.00 -1.24 12.77
N ALA A 90 16.52 -0.67 13.86
CA ALA A 90 17.90 -0.22 13.92
C ALA A 90 18.90 -1.36 13.66
N MET A 91 18.63 -2.56 14.20
CA MET A 91 19.42 -3.75 13.92
C MET A 91 19.41 -4.12 12.43
N VAL A 92 18.24 -4.09 11.77
CA VAL A 92 18.15 -4.34 10.33
C VAL A 92 19.00 -3.35 9.54
N VAL A 93 18.90 -2.06 9.85
CA VAL A 93 19.68 -1.01 9.18
C VAL A 93 21.18 -1.21 9.42
N ALA A 94 21.60 -1.43 10.67
CA ALA A 94 23.01 -1.58 11.03
C ALA A 94 23.66 -2.79 10.35
N TYR A 95 23.02 -3.96 10.37
CA TYR A 95 23.54 -5.15 9.70
C TYR A 95 23.52 -5.01 8.17
N SER A 96 22.51 -4.34 7.60
CA SER A 96 22.47 -4.07 6.16
C SER A 96 23.61 -3.15 5.73
N ALA A 97 23.89 -2.09 6.51
CA ALA A 97 25.00 -1.18 6.25
C ALA A 97 26.35 -1.87 6.41
N LEU A 98 26.51 -2.71 7.45
CA LEU A 98 27.72 -3.50 7.66
C LEU A 98 27.95 -4.47 6.49
N ALA A 99 26.91 -5.15 6.02
CA ALA A 99 27.01 -6.06 4.88
C ALA A 99 27.42 -5.32 3.60
N ALA A 100 26.79 -4.17 3.31
CA ALA A 100 27.17 -3.33 2.18
C ALA A 100 28.63 -2.83 2.28
N TYR A 101 29.08 -2.45 3.49
CA TYR A 101 30.48 -2.08 3.73
C TYR A 101 31.43 -3.26 3.49
N VAL A 102 31.10 -4.45 4.00
CA VAL A 102 31.89 -5.68 3.77
C VAL A 102 32.00 -6.01 2.28
N GLY A 103 30.90 -5.89 1.53
CA GLY A 103 30.86 -6.15 0.08
C GLY A 103 31.70 -5.18 -0.75
N THR A 104 31.70 -3.90 -0.35
CA THR A 104 32.37 -2.83 -1.11
C THR A 104 33.81 -2.56 -0.68
N ALA A 105 34.18 -2.81 0.59
CA ALA A 105 35.49 -2.46 1.14
C ALA A 105 36.49 -3.62 1.18
N LEU A 106 36.03 -4.88 1.20
CA LEU A 106 36.91 -6.05 1.33
C LEU A 106 37.10 -6.78 -0.01
N PRO A 107 38.25 -7.48 -0.20
CA PRO A 107 38.46 -8.32 -1.37
C PRO A 107 37.42 -9.45 -1.48
N PRO A 108 37.01 -9.87 -2.69
CA PRO A 108 35.99 -10.89 -2.90
C PRO A 108 36.26 -12.20 -2.16
N GLN A 109 37.55 -12.58 -2.02
CA GLN A 109 37.97 -13.83 -1.36
C GLN A 109 37.64 -13.85 0.13
N ILE A 110 37.46 -12.68 0.75
CA ILE A 110 37.12 -12.53 2.17
C ILE A 110 35.65 -12.13 2.32
N ALA A 111 35.19 -11.17 1.52
CA ALA A 111 33.83 -10.65 1.58
C ALA A 111 32.79 -11.74 1.28
N ALA A 112 32.97 -12.50 0.19
CA ALA A 112 32.02 -13.51 -0.24
C ALA A 112 31.72 -14.59 0.82
N PRO A 113 32.73 -15.31 1.36
CA PRO A 113 32.46 -16.30 2.40
C PRO A 113 31.90 -15.65 3.67
N GLY A 114 32.33 -14.44 4.02
CA GLY A 114 31.81 -13.71 5.19
C GLY A 114 30.31 -13.41 5.07
N LEU A 115 29.89 -12.84 3.93
CA LEU A 115 28.48 -12.51 3.67
C LEU A 115 27.61 -13.77 3.58
N LEU A 116 28.09 -14.83 2.92
CA LEU A 116 27.37 -16.10 2.83
C LEU A 116 27.20 -16.76 4.20
N ILE A 117 28.26 -16.82 5.01
CA ILE A 117 28.18 -17.36 6.38
C ILE A 117 27.19 -16.54 7.20
N LEU A 118 27.27 -15.22 7.13
CA LEU A 118 26.38 -14.33 7.89
C LEU A 118 24.92 -14.52 7.47
N GLY A 119 24.63 -14.59 6.16
CA GLY A 119 23.29 -14.85 5.64
C GLY A 119 22.76 -16.23 6.04
N ILE A 120 23.56 -17.29 5.95
CA ILE A 120 23.16 -18.65 6.33
C ILE A 120 22.93 -18.76 7.84
N VAL A 121 23.81 -18.20 8.66
CA VAL A 121 23.67 -18.19 10.12
C VAL A 121 22.42 -17.41 10.52
N GLY A 122 22.14 -16.28 9.89
CA GLY A 122 20.92 -15.52 10.15
C GLY A 122 19.65 -16.29 9.78
N LEU A 123 19.61 -16.99 8.64
CA LEU A 123 18.49 -17.86 8.29
C LEU A 123 18.33 -19.00 9.30
N TRP A 124 19.44 -19.60 9.76
CA TRP A 124 19.42 -20.64 10.79
C TRP A 124 18.89 -20.13 12.14
N LEU A 125 19.24 -18.90 12.54
CA LEU A 125 18.69 -18.26 13.74
C LEU A 125 17.19 -18.00 13.58
N GLY A 126 16.77 -17.48 12.42
CA GLY A 126 15.36 -17.29 12.08
C GLY A 126 14.56 -18.58 12.21
N GLU A 127 15.07 -19.65 11.60
CA GLU A 127 14.47 -20.99 11.66
C GLU A 127 14.26 -21.48 13.09
N ARG A 128 15.24 -21.24 13.96
CA ARG A 128 15.21 -21.71 15.35
C ARG A 128 14.32 -20.86 16.25
N TRP A 129 14.14 -19.58 15.94
CA TRP A 129 13.47 -18.62 16.81
C TRP A 129 12.02 -18.32 16.43
N ILE A 130 11.67 -18.35 15.14
CA ILE A 130 10.30 -18.12 14.67
C ILE A 130 9.26 -19.04 15.33
N PRO A 131 9.52 -20.34 15.56
CA PRO A 131 8.56 -21.22 16.24
C PRO A 131 8.29 -20.87 17.71
N ARG A 132 9.08 -19.97 18.32
CA ARG A 132 8.94 -19.58 19.74
C ARG A 132 8.23 -18.22 19.82
N PRO A 133 7.04 -18.13 20.44
CA PRO A 133 6.25 -16.89 20.45
C PRO A 133 7.02 -15.66 20.96
N SER A 134 7.79 -15.80 22.04
CA SER A 134 8.58 -14.69 22.62
C SER A 134 9.76 -14.23 21.76
N MET A 135 10.21 -15.06 20.82
CA MET A 135 11.35 -14.78 19.94
C MET A 135 10.94 -14.63 18.47
N ARG A 136 9.64 -14.69 18.16
CA ARG A 136 9.15 -14.70 16.78
C ARG A 136 9.59 -13.44 16.03
N LEU A 137 9.39 -12.26 16.61
CA LEU A 137 9.79 -10.98 16.01
C LEU A 137 11.30 -10.92 15.73
N LEU A 138 12.12 -11.38 16.68
CA LEU A 138 13.57 -11.44 16.51
C LEU A 138 13.97 -12.44 15.41
N GLY A 139 13.33 -13.61 15.37
CA GLY A 139 13.54 -14.62 14.33
C GLY A 139 13.20 -14.10 12.93
N VAL A 140 12.03 -13.47 12.77
CA VAL A 140 11.62 -12.81 11.53
C VAL A 140 12.63 -11.73 11.12
N THR A 141 13.11 -10.94 12.08
CA THR A 141 14.12 -9.91 11.85
C THR A 141 15.43 -10.49 11.30
N TRP A 142 15.87 -11.64 11.83
CA TRP A 142 17.05 -12.34 11.29
C TRP A 142 16.85 -12.87 9.87
N VAL A 143 15.65 -13.36 9.54
CA VAL A 143 15.34 -13.75 8.16
C VAL A 143 15.39 -12.53 7.23
N ILE A 144 14.80 -11.41 7.63
CA ILE A 144 14.82 -10.14 6.90
C ILE A 144 16.26 -9.65 6.66
N ILE A 145 17.10 -9.66 7.70
CA ILE A 145 18.53 -9.30 7.60
C ILE A 145 19.24 -10.23 6.63
N SER A 146 19.04 -11.54 6.77
CA SER A 146 19.70 -12.53 5.93
C SER A 146 19.34 -12.36 4.46
N MET A 147 18.06 -12.13 4.16
CA MET A 147 17.62 -11.87 2.79
C MET A 147 18.25 -10.60 2.23
N LYS A 148 18.32 -9.50 3.01
CA LYS A 148 19.02 -8.27 2.59
C LYS A 148 20.50 -8.52 2.30
N ILE A 149 21.17 -9.32 3.13
CA ILE A 149 22.57 -9.71 2.91
C ILE A 149 22.72 -10.52 1.63
N LEU A 150 21.83 -11.47 1.37
CA LEU A 150 21.87 -12.29 0.15
C LEU A 150 21.59 -11.47 -1.11
N TYR A 151 20.65 -10.52 -1.06
CA TYR A 151 20.42 -9.58 -2.15
C TYR A 151 21.64 -8.67 -2.38
N GLY A 152 22.23 -8.14 -1.32
CA GLY A 152 23.47 -7.36 -1.38
C GLY A 152 24.61 -8.17 -1.98
N PHE A 153 24.78 -9.42 -1.55
CA PHE A 153 25.77 -10.35 -2.10
C PHE A 153 25.59 -10.57 -3.61
N ALA A 154 24.36 -10.66 -4.12
CA ALA A 154 24.13 -10.78 -5.57
C ALA A 154 24.59 -9.53 -6.32
N LEU A 155 24.35 -8.34 -5.77
CA LEU A 155 24.84 -7.07 -6.33
C LEU A 155 26.38 -6.98 -6.26
N ASP A 156 26.97 -7.37 -5.14
CA ASP A 156 28.42 -7.39 -4.96
C ASP A 156 29.10 -8.39 -5.90
N ALA A 157 28.51 -9.57 -6.11
CA ALA A 157 28.99 -10.55 -7.08
C ALA A 157 29.00 -9.99 -8.51
N HIS A 158 28.00 -9.17 -8.87
CA HIS A 158 28.00 -8.45 -10.13
C HIS A 158 29.11 -7.40 -10.19
N HIS A 159 29.28 -6.58 -9.15
CA HIS A 159 30.38 -5.62 -9.07
C HIS A 159 31.77 -6.26 -9.10
N TRP A 160 31.93 -7.47 -8.59
CA TRP A 160 33.18 -8.23 -8.64
C TRP A 160 33.44 -8.93 -9.99
N GLY A 161 32.55 -8.77 -10.98
CA GLY A 161 32.68 -9.36 -12.31
C GLY A 161 32.40 -10.87 -12.37
N TRP A 162 31.70 -11.44 -11.40
CA TRP A 162 31.45 -12.89 -11.37
C TRP A 162 30.51 -13.35 -12.48
N TYR A 163 29.69 -12.45 -13.00
CA TYR A 163 28.79 -12.74 -14.12
C TYR A 163 29.43 -12.44 -15.50
N ASP A 164 30.66 -11.94 -15.56
CA ASP A 164 31.35 -11.60 -16.82
C ASP A 164 31.67 -12.84 -17.68
N VAL A 165 31.60 -14.03 -17.07
CA VAL A 165 31.71 -15.31 -17.79
C VAL A 165 30.46 -15.65 -18.60
N LEU A 166 29.34 -14.99 -18.33
CA LEU A 166 28.09 -15.15 -19.07
C LEU A 166 28.09 -14.21 -20.29
N PRO A 167 27.32 -14.54 -21.34
CA PRO A 167 27.16 -13.64 -22.49
C PRO A 167 26.63 -12.25 -22.12
N ASP A 168 25.86 -12.17 -21.03
CA ASP A 168 25.29 -10.94 -20.49
C ASP A 168 25.34 -10.99 -18.96
N ALA A 169 26.19 -10.15 -18.36
CA ALA A 169 26.36 -10.05 -16.92
C ALA A 169 25.10 -9.51 -16.20
N GLY A 170 24.31 -8.67 -16.88
CA GLY A 170 23.04 -8.15 -16.38
C GLY A 170 21.97 -9.23 -16.28
N LEU A 171 21.91 -10.12 -17.28
CA LEU A 171 21.05 -11.30 -17.24
C LEU A 171 21.42 -12.22 -16.06
N GLY A 172 22.70 -12.45 -15.83
CA GLY A 172 23.19 -13.25 -14.68
C GLY A 172 22.74 -12.69 -13.33
N LEU A 173 22.84 -11.37 -13.16
CA LEU A 173 22.35 -10.68 -11.97
C LEU A 173 20.83 -10.80 -11.84
N GLY A 174 20.08 -10.53 -12.92
CA GLY A 174 18.62 -10.59 -12.95
C GLY A 174 18.09 -11.98 -12.57
N VAL A 175 18.66 -13.05 -13.13
CA VAL A 175 18.31 -14.43 -12.79
C VAL A 175 18.63 -14.74 -11.32
N THR A 176 19.76 -14.28 -10.80
CA THR A 176 20.13 -14.50 -9.40
C THR A 176 19.18 -13.78 -8.46
N LEU A 177 18.84 -12.52 -8.74
CA LEU A 177 17.88 -11.75 -7.95
C LEU A 177 16.48 -12.37 -7.98
N LEU A 178 16.02 -12.85 -9.14
CA LEU A 178 14.74 -13.56 -9.25
C LEU A 178 14.73 -14.89 -8.47
N ALA A 179 15.85 -15.63 -8.48
CA ALA A 179 15.99 -16.82 -7.66
C ALA A 179 15.92 -16.49 -6.15
N LEU A 180 16.56 -15.40 -5.73
CA LEU A 180 16.49 -14.90 -4.35
C LEU A 180 15.10 -14.38 -3.97
N VAL A 181 14.37 -13.75 -4.90
CA VAL A 181 12.95 -13.42 -4.72
C VAL A 181 12.15 -14.71 -4.50
N GLY A 182 12.37 -15.74 -5.32
CA GLY A 182 11.74 -17.06 -5.13
C GLY A 182 12.03 -17.66 -3.76
N LEU A 183 13.27 -17.57 -3.28
CA LEU A 183 13.65 -17.98 -1.93
C LEU A 183 12.92 -17.15 -0.85
N ASN A 184 12.86 -15.83 -1.01
CA ASN A 184 12.16 -14.94 -0.08
C ASN A 184 10.66 -15.26 0.01
N VAL A 185 10.00 -15.47 -1.13
CA VAL A 185 8.61 -15.91 -1.19
C VAL A 185 8.46 -17.26 -0.48
N ALA A 186 9.33 -18.24 -0.74
CA ALA A 186 9.28 -19.54 -0.08
C ALA A 186 9.46 -19.44 1.44
N LEU A 187 10.38 -18.61 1.92
CA LEU A 187 10.58 -18.34 3.34
C LEU A 187 9.36 -17.66 3.96
N ALA A 188 8.77 -16.67 3.27
CA ALA A 188 7.57 -16.01 3.74
C ALA A 188 6.37 -16.96 3.86
N GLN A 189 6.19 -17.87 2.89
CA GLN A 189 5.16 -18.91 2.96
C GLN A 189 5.43 -19.90 4.10
N ARG A 190 6.69 -20.26 4.30
CA ARG A 190 7.09 -21.20 5.34
C ARG A 190 6.90 -20.65 6.75
N HIS A 191 7.17 -19.36 6.94
CA HIS A 191 7.08 -18.70 8.25
C HIS A 191 5.76 -17.96 8.48
N ASP A 192 4.89 -17.93 7.47
CA ASP A 192 3.65 -17.17 7.42
C ASP A 192 3.81 -15.75 7.97
N ASP A 193 4.67 -14.96 7.31
CA ASP A 193 4.98 -13.60 7.73
C ASP A 193 5.00 -12.61 6.55
N ASP A 194 4.17 -11.58 6.65
CA ASP A 194 4.01 -10.54 5.62
C ASP A 194 5.27 -9.68 5.47
N ALA A 195 5.99 -9.42 6.57
CA ALA A 195 7.16 -8.55 6.54
C ALA A 195 8.31 -9.20 5.76
N ILE A 196 8.42 -10.54 5.78
CA ILE A 196 9.38 -11.28 4.96
C ILE A 196 9.00 -11.15 3.48
N ALA A 197 7.74 -11.37 3.12
CA ALA A 197 7.25 -11.29 1.73
C ALA A 197 7.34 -9.87 1.15
N ALA A 198 7.09 -8.84 1.95
CA ALA A 198 7.10 -7.44 1.49
C ALA A 198 8.46 -7.02 0.91
N GLN A 199 9.56 -7.65 1.34
CA GLN A 199 10.91 -7.39 0.80
C GLN A 199 11.02 -7.69 -0.69
N ALA A 200 10.32 -8.72 -1.18
CA ALA A 200 10.32 -9.10 -2.59
C ALA A 200 9.84 -7.94 -3.48
N THR A 201 8.96 -7.08 -2.99
CA THR A 201 8.45 -5.91 -3.70
C THR A 201 9.59 -5.04 -4.24
N LEU A 202 10.49 -4.57 -3.36
CA LEU A 202 11.57 -3.67 -3.77
C LEU A 202 12.54 -4.32 -4.76
N ILE A 203 12.81 -5.62 -4.60
CA ILE A 203 13.70 -6.36 -5.50
C ILE A 203 13.01 -6.61 -6.85
N LEU A 204 11.72 -6.91 -6.87
CA LEU A 204 10.95 -7.04 -8.12
C LEU A 204 10.86 -5.71 -8.87
N LEU A 205 10.73 -4.58 -8.15
CA LEU A 205 10.82 -3.25 -8.76
C LEU A 205 12.22 -3.05 -9.37
N LEU A 206 13.28 -3.30 -8.60
CA LEU A 206 14.67 -3.17 -9.07
C LEU A 206 14.94 -4.00 -10.34
N VAL A 207 14.59 -5.30 -10.30
CA VAL A 207 14.75 -6.21 -11.43
C VAL A 207 13.87 -5.78 -12.60
N GLY A 208 12.65 -5.30 -12.35
CA GLY A 208 11.76 -4.80 -13.39
C GLY A 208 12.28 -3.56 -14.10
N SER A 209 12.88 -2.62 -13.38
CA SER A 209 13.59 -1.49 -13.97
C SER A 209 14.82 -1.95 -14.77
N ALA A 210 15.62 -2.86 -14.21
CA ALA A 210 16.82 -3.38 -14.89
C ALA A 210 16.48 -4.17 -16.17
N ALA A 211 15.35 -4.88 -16.19
CA ALA A 211 14.86 -5.57 -17.38
C ALA A 211 14.59 -4.60 -18.54
N GLY A 212 14.26 -3.34 -18.26
CA GLY A 212 14.18 -2.29 -19.26
C GLY A 212 15.49 -2.11 -20.04
N GLY A 213 16.63 -2.16 -19.35
CA GLY A 213 17.94 -2.05 -20.01
C GLY A 213 18.23 -3.17 -21.01
N LEU A 214 17.65 -4.36 -20.81
CA LEU A 214 17.88 -5.54 -21.65
C LEU A 214 16.83 -5.71 -22.75
N TYR A 215 15.57 -5.46 -22.42
CA TYR A 215 14.43 -5.77 -23.28
C TYR A 215 13.60 -4.53 -23.66
N GLY A 216 14.10 -3.34 -23.36
CA GLY A 216 13.42 -2.07 -23.60
C GLY A 216 12.12 -1.94 -22.81
N GLU A 217 11.23 -1.11 -23.33
CA GLU A 217 9.92 -0.83 -22.74
C GLU A 217 9.12 -2.12 -22.46
N PHE A 218 9.12 -3.07 -23.40
CA PHE A 218 8.43 -4.36 -23.23
C PHE A 218 8.91 -5.14 -22.01
N GLY A 219 10.22 -5.09 -21.73
CA GLY A 219 10.81 -5.68 -20.53
C GLY A 219 10.25 -5.11 -19.25
N VAL A 220 10.15 -3.78 -19.18
CA VAL A 220 9.55 -3.08 -18.04
C VAL A 220 8.12 -3.58 -17.86
N VAL A 221 7.29 -3.47 -18.91
CA VAL A 221 5.87 -3.84 -18.86
C VAL A 221 5.62 -5.27 -18.37
N VAL A 222 6.33 -6.25 -18.94
CA VAL A 222 6.21 -7.65 -18.53
C VAL A 222 6.61 -7.82 -17.06
N MET A 223 7.67 -7.15 -16.61
CA MET A 223 8.13 -7.27 -15.24
C MET A 223 7.24 -6.56 -14.22
N ILE A 224 6.60 -5.44 -14.58
CA ILE A 224 5.58 -4.80 -13.74
C ILE A 224 4.40 -5.77 -13.56
N ALA A 225 3.90 -6.34 -14.66
CA ALA A 225 2.79 -7.28 -14.62
C ALA A 225 3.14 -8.55 -13.81
N PHE A 226 4.34 -9.11 -14.03
CA PHE A 226 4.84 -10.26 -13.29
C PHE A 226 4.98 -9.97 -11.79
N GLY A 227 5.62 -8.86 -11.42
CA GLY A 227 5.80 -8.47 -10.02
C GLY A 227 4.47 -8.27 -9.31
N THR A 228 3.51 -7.62 -9.99
CA THR A 228 2.14 -7.44 -9.48
C THR A 228 1.44 -8.77 -9.27
N MET A 229 1.57 -9.71 -10.22
CA MET A 229 1.00 -11.06 -10.10
C MET A 229 1.62 -11.83 -8.93
N VAL A 230 2.92 -11.71 -8.70
CA VAL A 230 3.60 -12.35 -7.56
C VAL A 230 3.08 -11.79 -6.23
N LEU A 231 2.98 -10.46 -6.08
CA LEU A 231 2.49 -9.83 -4.85
C LEU A 231 1.02 -10.17 -4.57
N HIS A 232 0.16 -10.04 -5.57
CA HIS A 232 -1.24 -10.41 -5.44
C HIS A 232 -1.45 -11.91 -5.23
N GLY A 233 -0.67 -12.74 -5.93
CA GLY A 233 -0.69 -14.19 -5.73
C GLY A 233 -0.34 -14.56 -4.29
N MET A 234 0.68 -13.94 -3.70
CA MET A 234 1.01 -14.15 -2.29
C MET A 234 -0.10 -13.67 -1.35
N ALA A 235 -0.68 -12.50 -1.61
CA ALA A 235 -1.79 -11.98 -0.83
C ALA A 235 -3.00 -12.94 -0.86
N LEU A 236 -3.32 -13.50 -2.02
CA LEU A 236 -4.39 -14.50 -2.20
C LEU A 236 -4.10 -15.81 -1.47
N LEU A 237 -2.87 -16.33 -1.57
CA LEU A 237 -2.47 -17.58 -0.93
C LEU A 237 -2.48 -17.48 0.61
N ARG A 238 -2.11 -16.33 1.15
CA ARG A 238 -1.98 -16.11 2.61
C ARG A 238 -3.21 -15.44 3.23
N GLY A 239 -4.09 -14.87 2.42
CA GLY A 239 -5.27 -14.15 2.90
C GLY A 239 -4.93 -12.88 3.66
N THR A 240 -3.92 -12.11 3.23
CA THR A 240 -3.44 -10.93 3.97
C THR A 240 -3.72 -9.61 3.27
N GLY A 241 -4.31 -8.66 4.00
CA GLY A 241 -4.56 -7.31 3.52
C GLY A 241 -3.28 -6.50 3.31
N ASN A 242 -2.23 -6.77 4.11
CA ASN A 242 -0.92 -6.11 4.00
C ASN A 242 -0.29 -6.27 2.61
N LEU A 243 -0.24 -7.50 2.09
CA LEU A 243 0.34 -7.76 0.76
C LEU A 243 -0.58 -7.29 -0.37
N ALA A 244 -1.91 -7.36 -0.16
CA ALA A 244 -2.87 -6.84 -1.13
C ALA A 244 -2.71 -5.32 -1.29
N SER A 245 -2.70 -4.57 -0.19
CA SER A 245 -2.56 -3.12 -0.21
C SER A 245 -1.19 -2.69 -0.75
N LEU A 246 -0.12 -3.40 -0.38
CA LEU A 246 1.23 -3.15 -0.91
C LEU A 246 1.31 -3.41 -2.42
N GLY A 247 0.68 -4.49 -2.92
CA GLY A 247 0.61 -4.80 -4.34
C GLY A 247 -0.11 -3.74 -5.16
N ILE A 248 -1.27 -3.26 -4.66
CA ILE A 248 -2.05 -2.18 -5.30
C ILE A 248 -1.22 -0.90 -5.38
N ALA A 249 -0.61 -0.49 -4.27
CA ALA A 249 0.17 0.74 -4.22
C ALA A 249 1.44 0.66 -5.08
N ALA A 250 2.22 -0.42 -4.95
CA ALA A 250 3.49 -0.56 -5.64
C ALA A 250 3.32 -0.69 -7.16
N SER A 251 2.30 -1.42 -7.62
CA SER A 251 2.07 -1.62 -9.05
C SER A 251 1.80 -0.31 -9.79
N TYR A 252 0.89 0.53 -9.28
CA TYR A 252 0.62 1.83 -9.91
C TYR A 252 1.75 2.82 -9.75
N LEU A 253 2.36 2.91 -8.55
CA LEU A 253 3.49 3.83 -8.34
C LEU A 253 4.58 3.54 -9.36
N TRP A 254 4.83 2.27 -9.64
CA TRP A 254 5.84 1.86 -10.58
C TRP A 254 5.50 2.17 -12.04
N VAL A 255 4.25 1.92 -12.47
CA VAL A 255 3.78 2.35 -13.79
C VAL A 255 3.93 3.88 -13.93
N GLY A 256 3.52 4.64 -12.92
CA GLY A 256 3.63 6.10 -12.90
C GLY A 256 5.07 6.60 -13.00
N VAL A 257 6.00 5.99 -12.26
CA VAL A 257 7.43 6.33 -12.29
C VAL A 257 8.01 6.11 -13.69
N HIS A 258 7.71 4.98 -14.33
CA HIS A 258 8.21 4.71 -15.68
C HIS A 258 7.49 5.55 -16.76
N ALA A 259 6.24 5.94 -16.54
CA ALA A 259 5.53 6.83 -17.46
C ALA A 259 6.09 8.26 -17.40
N LEU A 260 6.50 8.73 -16.22
CA LEU A 260 7.06 10.08 -16.05
C LEU A 260 8.58 10.16 -16.29
N SER A 261 9.29 9.03 -16.20
CA SER A 261 10.74 9.03 -16.32
C SER A 261 11.18 9.58 -17.68
N ASP A 262 12.17 10.47 -17.68
CA ASP A 262 12.79 11.00 -18.90
C ASP A 262 14.31 11.08 -18.68
N GLY A 263 15.02 10.05 -19.13
CA GLY A 263 16.46 9.91 -18.91
C GLY A 263 16.87 9.79 -17.44
N TRP A 264 15.96 9.36 -16.56
CA TRP A 264 16.22 9.27 -15.13
C TRP A 264 17.25 8.20 -14.79
N VAL A 265 18.16 8.53 -13.87
CA VAL A 265 19.11 7.59 -13.28
C VAL A 265 18.85 7.50 -11.79
N VAL A 266 18.31 6.37 -11.34
CA VAL A 266 18.01 6.12 -9.93
C VAL A 266 18.92 5.01 -9.44
N LEU A 267 19.75 5.32 -8.44
CA LEU A 267 20.71 4.37 -7.85
C LEU A 267 21.64 3.69 -8.89
N GLY A 268 22.02 4.43 -9.93
CA GLY A 268 22.87 3.93 -11.02
C GLY A 268 22.15 3.14 -12.11
N LEU A 269 20.83 2.96 -12.00
CA LEU A 269 20.01 2.34 -13.03
C LEU A 269 19.34 3.41 -13.89
N HIS A 270 19.50 3.28 -15.21
CA HIS A 270 18.71 4.04 -16.17
C HIS A 270 17.29 3.48 -16.21
N LEU A 271 16.30 4.31 -15.88
CA LEU A 271 14.90 3.94 -16.00
C LEU A 271 14.47 4.09 -17.46
N VAL A 272 13.99 2.98 -18.04
CA VAL A 272 13.44 3.00 -19.39
C VAL A 272 12.00 3.54 -19.34
N PRO A 273 11.71 4.62 -20.09
CA PRO A 273 10.37 5.20 -20.12
C PRO A 273 9.35 4.29 -20.80
N LEU A 274 8.09 4.48 -20.46
CA LEU A 274 6.93 3.92 -21.15
C LEU A 274 6.47 4.89 -22.24
N GLU A 275 6.90 4.66 -23.48
CA GLU A 275 6.65 5.56 -24.62
C GLU A 275 5.55 5.04 -25.57
N ASP A 276 5.41 3.72 -25.72
CA ASP A 276 4.34 3.13 -26.51
C ASP A 276 3.00 3.29 -25.78
N GLY A 277 2.19 4.20 -26.31
CA GLY A 277 0.87 4.51 -25.77
C GLY A 277 -0.03 3.28 -25.66
N LEU A 278 -0.04 2.38 -26.64
CA LEU A 278 -0.87 1.18 -26.60
C LEU A 278 -0.38 0.19 -25.55
N LEU A 279 0.94 -0.06 -25.49
CA LEU A 279 1.53 -0.97 -24.52
C LEU A 279 1.28 -0.49 -23.09
N THR A 280 1.53 0.81 -22.84
CA THR A 280 1.27 1.47 -21.56
C THR A 280 -0.21 1.39 -21.18
N PHE A 281 -1.11 1.61 -22.15
CA PHE A 281 -2.54 1.55 -21.92
C PHE A 281 -3.01 0.15 -21.55
N LEU A 282 -2.50 -0.89 -22.23
CA LEU A 282 -2.81 -2.29 -21.93
C LEU A 282 -2.25 -2.72 -20.57
N LEU A 283 -1.06 -2.25 -20.20
CA LEU A 283 -0.51 -2.45 -18.87
C LEU A 283 -1.41 -1.82 -17.81
N MET A 284 -1.77 -0.54 -17.99
CA MET A 284 -2.67 0.17 -17.08
C MET A 284 -4.01 -0.57 -16.95
N ALA A 285 -4.63 -1.01 -18.05
CA ALA A 285 -5.86 -1.80 -18.02
C ALA A 285 -5.72 -3.09 -17.20
N THR A 286 -4.63 -3.81 -17.40
CA THR A 286 -4.36 -5.08 -16.72
C THR A 286 -4.13 -4.86 -15.21
N ILE A 287 -3.27 -3.91 -14.85
CA ILE A 287 -2.94 -3.56 -13.46
C ILE A 287 -4.18 -3.03 -12.75
N THR A 288 -4.96 -2.18 -13.42
CA THR A 288 -6.20 -1.62 -12.86
C THR A 288 -7.23 -2.69 -12.55
N GLY A 289 -7.46 -3.63 -13.47
CA GLY A 289 -8.36 -4.76 -13.24
C GLY A 289 -7.91 -5.64 -12.08
N MET A 290 -6.61 -5.98 -12.02
CA MET A 290 -6.05 -6.76 -10.90
C MET A 290 -6.19 -6.02 -9.57
N ASN A 291 -5.86 -4.73 -9.53
CA ASN A 291 -5.93 -3.91 -8.33
C ASN A 291 -7.38 -3.76 -7.83
N ALA A 292 -8.34 -3.55 -8.72
CA ALA A 292 -9.76 -3.49 -8.39
C ALA A 292 -10.27 -4.79 -7.76
N VAL A 293 -9.89 -5.95 -8.31
CA VAL A 293 -10.25 -7.27 -7.76
C VAL A 293 -9.65 -7.46 -6.36
N MET A 294 -8.38 -7.11 -6.18
CA MET A 294 -7.70 -7.25 -4.89
C MET A 294 -8.28 -6.31 -3.84
N ALA A 295 -8.55 -5.06 -4.21
CA ALA A 295 -9.19 -4.08 -3.33
C ALA A 295 -10.57 -4.56 -2.88
N THR A 296 -11.39 -5.11 -3.78
CA THR A 296 -12.69 -5.69 -3.42
C THR A 296 -12.56 -6.88 -2.50
N ARG A 297 -11.67 -7.83 -2.83
CA ARG A 297 -11.54 -9.08 -2.07
C ARG A 297 -11.02 -8.85 -0.65
N PHE A 298 -10.13 -7.88 -0.47
CA PHE A 298 -9.46 -7.61 0.79
C PHE A 298 -10.00 -6.38 1.52
N ALA A 299 -11.09 -5.75 1.07
CA ALA A 299 -11.60 -4.50 1.63
C ALA A 299 -11.79 -4.53 3.16
N GLN A 300 -12.24 -5.66 3.70
CA GLN A 300 -12.51 -5.87 5.13
C GLN A 300 -11.29 -6.38 5.92
N HIS A 301 -10.14 -6.59 5.28
CA HIS A 301 -8.93 -7.03 5.98
C HIS A 301 -8.17 -5.84 6.58
N GLU A 302 -7.58 -6.08 7.76
CA GLU A 302 -6.60 -5.15 8.33
C GLU A 302 -5.37 -5.02 7.43
N ASN A 303 -4.77 -3.84 7.44
CA ASN A 303 -3.52 -3.58 6.72
C ASN A 303 -2.67 -2.50 7.37
N TRP A 304 -1.37 -2.55 7.08
CA TRP A 304 -0.37 -1.62 7.62
C TRP A 304 -0.64 -0.15 7.29
N PHE A 305 -1.18 0.18 6.12
CA PHE A 305 -1.41 1.58 5.76
C PHE A 305 -2.55 2.18 6.58
N SER A 306 -3.66 1.45 6.76
CA SER A 306 -4.74 1.87 7.65
C SER A 306 -4.26 2.03 9.09
N SER A 307 -3.51 1.06 9.63
CA SER A 307 -2.95 1.15 10.99
C SER A 307 -1.95 2.30 11.14
N ALA A 308 -1.19 2.63 10.09
CA ALA A 308 -0.28 3.77 10.11
C ALA A 308 -1.04 5.10 10.16
N LEU A 309 -2.13 5.24 9.40
CA LEU A 309 -2.98 6.44 9.43
C LEU A 309 -3.71 6.60 10.77
N GLU A 310 -4.15 5.49 11.36
CA GLU A 310 -4.75 5.46 12.70
C GLU A 310 -3.75 5.94 13.75
N ALA A 311 -2.50 5.43 13.71
CA ALA A 311 -1.43 5.86 14.59
C ALA A 311 -1.02 7.33 14.41
N LEU A 312 -1.28 7.92 13.24
CA LEU A 312 -1.07 9.34 12.94
C LEU A 312 -2.27 10.22 13.34
N GLY A 313 -3.37 9.64 13.83
CA GLY A 313 -4.57 10.35 14.22
C GLY A 313 -5.46 10.81 13.05
N VAL A 314 -5.27 10.24 11.86
CA VAL A 314 -6.08 10.57 10.65
C VAL A 314 -7.41 9.80 10.63
N GLY A 315 -7.51 8.73 11.42
CA GLY A 315 -8.58 7.74 11.39
C GLY A 315 -8.09 6.40 10.86
N ARG A 316 -8.98 5.41 10.79
CA ARG A 316 -8.70 4.05 10.33
C ARG A 316 -9.46 3.77 9.02
N PRO A 317 -8.99 4.33 7.89
CA PRO A 317 -9.65 4.12 6.61
C PRO A 317 -9.66 2.63 6.23
N GLY A 318 -10.67 2.23 5.46
CA GLY A 318 -10.77 0.89 4.90
C GLY A 318 -9.59 0.58 3.98
N LEU A 319 -9.27 -0.71 3.83
CA LEU A 319 -8.18 -1.14 2.94
C LEU A 319 -8.40 -0.62 1.52
N TRP A 320 -9.64 -0.68 1.05
CA TRP A 320 -10.03 -0.17 -0.26
C TRP A 320 -9.63 1.30 -0.41
N ALA A 321 -10.08 2.19 0.47
CA ALA A 321 -9.77 3.62 0.37
C ALA A 321 -8.27 3.93 0.43
N VAL A 322 -7.53 3.36 1.39
CA VAL A 322 -6.11 3.69 1.56
C VAL A 322 -5.25 3.12 0.43
N SER A 323 -5.52 1.89 -0.01
CA SER A 323 -4.73 1.24 -1.06
C SER A 323 -5.04 1.80 -2.44
N VAL A 324 -6.32 2.05 -2.75
CA VAL A 324 -6.73 2.71 -3.98
C VAL A 324 -6.21 4.14 -3.99
N GLY A 325 -6.39 4.91 -2.91
CA GLY A 325 -5.88 6.28 -2.80
C GLY A 325 -4.37 6.38 -3.03
N LEU A 326 -3.58 5.51 -2.39
CA LEU A 326 -2.13 5.48 -2.60
C LEU A 326 -1.77 5.03 -4.03
N GLY A 327 -2.50 4.06 -4.57
CA GLY A 327 -2.37 3.62 -5.96
C GLY A 327 -2.69 4.73 -6.98
N MET A 328 -3.68 5.56 -6.69
CA MET A 328 -4.09 6.68 -7.55
C MET A 328 -2.98 7.72 -7.70
N VAL A 329 -2.05 7.86 -6.74
CA VAL A 329 -0.86 8.69 -6.93
C VAL A 329 -0.05 8.20 -8.12
N GLY A 330 0.22 6.90 -8.21
CA GLY A 330 0.94 6.32 -9.34
C GLY A 330 0.17 6.41 -10.66
N ALA A 331 -1.14 6.12 -10.61
CA ALA A 331 -1.99 6.20 -11.79
C ALA A 331 -2.06 7.63 -12.35
N THR A 332 -2.16 8.64 -11.47
CA THR A 332 -2.19 10.06 -11.87
C THR A 332 -0.85 10.54 -12.42
N LEU A 333 0.29 9.98 -11.98
CA LEU A 333 1.58 10.24 -12.63
C LEU A 333 1.58 9.76 -14.09
N SER A 334 1.01 8.59 -14.38
CA SER A 334 0.88 8.08 -15.75
C SER A 334 -0.04 8.96 -16.62
N VAL A 335 -1.18 9.40 -16.07
CA VAL A 335 -2.08 10.33 -16.74
C VAL A 335 -1.40 11.68 -16.99
N ALA A 336 -0.67 12.20 -16.00
CA ALA A 336 0.03 13.47 -16.09
C ALA A 336 1.14 13.43 -17.14
N ALA A 337 1.86 12.31 -17.27
CA ALA A 337 2.88 12.10 -18.28
C ALA A 337 2.31 12.19 -19.71
N ASN A 338 1.05 11.80 -19.90
CA ASN A 338 0.39 11.77 -21.21
C ASN A 338 -0.65 12.89 -21.40
N ARG A 339 -0.62 13.94 -20.59
CA ARG A 339 -1.64 15.01 -20.56
C ARG A 339 -1.78 15.82 -21.86
N GLU A 340 -0.79 15.74 -22.75
CA GLU A 340 -0.83 16.43 -24.04
C GLU A 340 -1.79 15.76 -25.04
N ASP A 341 -1.98 14.44 -24.94
CA ASP A 341 -3.06 13.73 -25.62
C ASP A 341 -4.26 13.60 -24.68
N VAL A 342 -5.18 14.56 -24.78
CA VAL A 342 -6.39 14.61 -23.95
C VAL A 342 -7.25 13.37 -24.12
N GLY A 343 -7.32 12.79 -25.33
CA GLY A 343 -8.11 11.58 -25.57
C GLY A 343 -7.53 10.36 -24.85
N TYR A 344 -6.20 10.22 -24.89
CA TYR A 344 -5.47 9.18 -24.17
C TYR A 344 -5.60 9.32 -22.65
N ALA A 345 -5.34 10.52 -22.12
CA ALA A 345 -5.44 10.81 -20.69
C ALA A 345 -6.86 10.54 -20.16
N LEU A 346 -7.90 10.96 -20.89
CA LEU A 346 -9.30 10.67 -20.53
C LEU A 346 -9.61 9.18 -20.55
N ALA A 347 -9.04 8.41 -21.49
CA ALA A 347 -9.24 6.96 -21.55
C ALA A 347 -8.63 6.26 -20.33
N GLN A 348 -7.46 6.69 -19.88
CA GLN A 348 -6.83 6.17 -18.66
C GLN A 348 -7.67 6.50 -17.42
N VAL A 349 -8.17 7.73 -17.30
CA VAL A 349 -9.06 8.12 -16.19
C VAL A 349 -10.36 7.33 -16.22
N ALA A 350 -11.00 7.19 -17.38
CA ALA A 350 -12.24 6.44 -17.53
C ALA A 350 -12.06 4.95 -17.17
N LEU A 351 -10.93 4.36 -17.55
CA LEU A 351 -10.56 2.99 -17.16
C LEU A 351 -10.50 2.83 -15.63
N LEU A 352 -9.78 3.74 -14.94
CA LEU A 352 -9.67 3.74 -13.48
C LEU A 352 -11.06 3.88 -12.85
N LEU A 353 -11.85 4.84 -13.35
CA LEU A 353 -13.18 5.13 -12.86
C LEU A 353 -14.10 3.91 -12.97
N THR A 354 -14.16 3.25 -14.14
CA THR A 354 -15.01 2.08 -14.33
C THR A 354 -14.62 0.93 -13.41
N ALA A 355 -13.33 0.64 -13.30
CA ALA A 355 -12.84 -0.48 -12.49
C ALA A 355 -13.06 -0.25 -10.99
N PHE A 356 -12.73 0.95 -10.49
CA PHE A 356 -12.88 1.26 -9.07
C PHE A 356 -14.32 1.54 -8.66
N SER A 357 -15.18 2.06 -9.54
CA SER A 357 -16.62 2.16 -9.28
C SER A 357 -17.23 0.77 -9.10
N GLY A 358 -16.89 -0.17 -9.99
CA GLY A 358 -17.32 -1.56 -9.85
C GLY A 358 -16.76 -2.24 -8.61
N SER A 359 -15.48 -1.98 -8.30
CA SER A 359 -14.82 -2.47 -7.08
C SER A 359 -15.53 -1.97 -5.82
N TYR A 360 -15.83 -0.68 -5.76
CA TYR A 360 -16.52 -0.01 -4.66
C TYR A 360 -17.93 -0.59 -4.43
N LEU A 361 -18.74 -0.67 -5.49
CA LEU A 361 -20.10 -1.22 -5.39
C LEU A 361 -20.09 -2.68 -4.90
N ALA A 362 -19.11 -3.46 -5.33
CA ALA A 362 -18.93 -4.82 -4.84
C ALA A 362 -18.57 -4.87 -3.34
N VAL A 363 -17.75 -3.94 -2.84
CA VAL A 363 -17.45 -3.81 -1.40
C VAL A 363 -18.68 -3.40 -0.61
N ARG A 364 -19.54 -2.55 -1.18
CA ARG A 364 -20.84 -2.16 -0.61
C ARG A 364 -21.92 -3.24 -0.67
N GLY A 365 -21.59 -4.44 -1.16
CA GLY A 365 -22.48 -5.60 -1.14
C GLY A 365 -23.33 -5.79 -2.39
N VAL A 366 -23.11 -4.99 -3.46
CA VAL A 366 -23.80 -5.19 -4.73
C VAL A 366 -23.35 -6.51 -5.38
N ALA A 367 -24.31 -7.36 -5.75
CA ALA A 367 -24.02 -8.68 -6.26
C ALA A 367 -23.23 -8.63 -7.58
N TRP A 368 -22.09 -9.33 -7.66
CA TRP A 368 -21.22 -9.37 -8.83
C TRP A 368 -21.93 -9.62 -10.19
N PRO A 369 -22.94 -10.50 -10.29
CA PRO A 369 -23.65 -10.71 -11.55
C PRO A 369 -24.33 -9.45 -12.12
N SER A 370 -24.69 -8.48 -11.27
CA SER A 370 -25.27 -7.21 -11.71
C SER A 370 -24.22 -6.22 -12.22
N LEU A 371 -22.96 -6.34 -11.76
CA LEU A 371 -21.86 -5.45 -12.10
C LEU A 371 -21.09 -5.91 -13.34
N GLN A 372 -20.90 -7.22 -13.49
CA GLN A 372 -19.92 -7.80 -14.43
C GLN A 372 -20.12 -7.40 -15.90
N ALA A 373 -21.34 -7.13 -16.35
CA ALA A 373 -21.60 -6.74 -17.73
C ALA A 373 -20.95 -5.38 -18.05
N TRP A 374 -21.09 -4.42 -17.13
CA TRP A 374 -20.67 -3.03 -17.29
C TRP A 374 -19.25 -2.76 -16.78
N VAL A 375 -18.75 -3.59 -15.85
CA VAL A 375 -17.43 -3.38 -15.21
C VAL A 375 -16.36 -4.30 -15.79
N LEU A 376 -16.73 -5.52 -16.22
CA LEU A 376 -15.78 -6.50 -16.74
C LEU A 376 -15.93 -6.71 -18.24
N TRP A 377 -17.06 -7.27 -18.68
CA TRP A 377 -17.20 -7.80 -20.04
C TRP A 377 -17.13 -6.70 -21.10
N LEU A 378 -17.99 -5.68 -21.01
CA LEU A 378 -18.02 -4.61 -21.99
C LEU A 378 -16.71 -3.79 -21.97
N PRO A 379 -16.19 -3.32 -20.82
CA PRO A 379 -14.86 -2.69 -20.75
C PRO A 379 -13.71 -3.51 -21.34
N SER A 380 -13.69 -4.83 -21.11
CA SER A 380 -12.66 -5.71 -21.65
C SER A 380 -12.74 -5.78 -23.17
N VAL A 381 -13.95 -5.92 -23.73
CA VAL A 381 -14.16 -5.93 -25.18
C VAL A 381 -13.77 -4.58 -25.80
N LEU A 382 -14.15 -3.46 -25.18
CA LEU A 382 -13.76 -2.12 -25.63
C LEU A 382 -12.24 -1.94 -25.62
N THR A 383 -11.58 -2.41 -24.57
CA THR A 383 -10.12 -2.34 -24.43
C THR A 383 -9.39 -3.25 -25.41
N LEU A 384 -9.92 -4.45 -25.68
CA LEU A 384 -9.35 -5.33 -26.71
C LEU A 384 -9.57 -4.79 -28.12
N ALA A 385 -10.69 -4.13 -28.38
CA ALA A 385 -10.99 -3.49 -29.66
C ALA A 385 -10.04 -2.32 -29.97
N LEU A 386 -9.44 -1.68 -28.96
CA LEU A 386 -8.42 -0.64 -29.17
C LEU A 386 -7.22 -1.16 -29.97
N ILE A 387 -6.78 -2.41 -29.76
CA ILE A 387 -5.57 -2.95 -30.37
C ILE A 387 -5.58 -2.82 -31.91
N PRO A 388 -6.55 -3.40 -32.64
CA PRO A 388 -6.60 -3.24 -34.09
C PRO A 388 -6.95 -1.81 -34.52
N LEU A 389 -7.75 -1.07 -33.75
CA LEU A 389 -8.16 0.29 -34.12
C LEU A 389 -7.00 1.30 -34.05
N VAL A 390 -6.14 1.18 -33.03
CA VAL A 390 -4.91 1.98 -32.90
C VAL A 390 -3.91 1.58 -33.98
N ALA A 391 -3.73 0.28 -34.23
CA ALA A 391 -2.82 -0.21 -35.26
C ALA A 391 -3.23 0.22 -36.69
N LEU A 392 -4.52 0.45 -36.92
CA LEU A 392 -5.07 0.93 -38.19
C LEU A 392 -5.23 2.47 -38.23
N GLU A 393 -4.78 3.18 -37.18
CA GLU A 393 -4.91 4.65 -37.05
C GLU A 393 -6.33 5.16 -37.31
N VAL A 394 -7.34 4.40 -36.85
CA VAL A 394 -8.75 4.72 -37.11
C VAL A 394 -9.13 6.00 -36.40
N ASN A 395 -9.84 6.88 -37.10
CA ASN A 395 -10.48 8.05 -36.52
C ASN A 395 -11.97 8.02 -36.86
N VAL A 396 -12.82 8.20 -35.85
CA VAL A 396 -14.28 8.16 -36.01
C VAL A 396 -14.85 9.55 -35.75
N GLY A 397 -15.30 10.23 -36.80
CA GLY A 397 -15.97 11.53 -36.66
C GLY A 397 -15.08 12.64 -36.05
N GLY A 398 -13.76 12.55 -36.22
CA GLY A 398 -12.79 13.50 -35.66
C GLY A 398 -12.28 13.12 -34.27
N TRP A 399 -12.78 12.02 -33.69
CA TRP A 399 -12.38 11.54 -32.37
C TRP A 399 -11.28 10.49 -32.51
N SER A 400 -10.24 10.60 -31.67
CA SER A 400 -9.25 9.53 -31.53
C SER A 400 -9.89 8.27 -30.95
N VAL A 401 -9.30 7.12 -31.22
CA VAL A 401 -9.81 5.84 -30.67
C VAL A 401 -9.85 5.86 -29.15
N TYR A 402 -8.85 6.48 -28.51
CA TYR A 402 -8.83 6.65 -27.04
C TYR A 402 -9.96 7.55 -26.55
N ALA A 403 -10.26 8.66 -27.22
CA ALA A 403 -11.40 9.50 -26.83
C ALA A 403 -12.75 8.75 -26.94
N LEU A 404 -12.92 7.93 -27.98
CA LEU A 404 -14.10 7.08 -28.14
C LEU A 404 -14.17 6.01 -27.03
N HIS A 405 -13.05 5.37 -26.72
CA HIS A 405 -12.96 4.41 -25.61
C HIS A 405 -13.33 5.07 -24.28
N ALA A 406 -12.77 6.24 -23.98
CA ALA A 406 -13.08 7.02 -22.78
C ALA A 406 -14.58 7.29 -22.66
N ALA A 407 -15.23 7.77 -23.72
CA ALA A 407 -16.65 8.05 -23.73
C ALA A 407 -17.50 6.80 -23.45
N LEU A 408 -17.17 5.67 -24.08
CA LEU A 408 -17.88 4.41 -23.87
C LEU A 408 -17.67 3.86 -22.45
N MET A 409 -16.46 4.00 -21.90
CA MET A 409 -16.16 3.64 -20.51
C MET A 409 -16.94 4.49 -19.51
N VAL A 410 -17.02 5.81 -19.73
CA VAL A 410 -17.85 6.71 -18.91
C VAL A 410 -19.31 6.28 -18.97
N VAL A 411 -19.85 5.93 -20.14
CA VAL A 411 -21.22 5.41 -20.25
C VAL A 411 -21.40 4.13 -19.41
N CYS A 412 -20.46 3.18 -19.49
CA CYS A 412 -20.49 1.98 -18.66
C CYS A 412 -20.52 2.30 -17.15
N THR A 413 -19.65 3.21 -16.71
CA THR A 413 -19.59 3.65 -15.32
C THR A 413 -20.88 4.35 -14.89
N SER A 414 -21.39 5.28 -15.69
CA SER A 414 -22.64 5.98 -15.38
C SER A 414 -23.81 5.01 -15.27
N VAL A 415 -23.92 4.04 -16.18
CA VAL A 415 -25.00 3.04 -16.11
C VAL A 415 -24.90 2.20 -14.84
N VAL A 416 -23.70 1.74 -14.46
CA VAL A 416 -23.56 0.87 -13.27
C VAL A 416 -23.79 1.65 -11.97
N ILE A 417 -23.36 2.91 -11.89
CA ILE A 417 -23.60 3.76 -10.72
C ILE A 417 -25.09 4.10 -10.61
N LEU A 418 -25.74 4.54 -11.69
CA LEU A 418 -27.16 4.90 -11.67
C LEU A 418 -28.07 3.71 -11.35
N GLN A 419 -27.70 2.50 -11.78
CA GLN A 419 -28.45 1.29 -11.42
C GLN A 419 -28.35 0.94 -9.93
N ASN A 420 -27.32 1.45 -9.23
CA ASN A 420 -27.00 1.08 -7.85
C ASN A 420 -26.85 2.31 -6.93
N GLU A 421 -27.47 3.45 -7.28
CA GLU A 421 -27.33 4.74 -6.58
C GLU A 421 -27.54 4.63 -5.07
N ALA A 422 -28.51 3.81 -4.64
CA ALA A 422 -28.81 3.57 -3.23
C ALA A 422 -27.66 2.95 -2.41
N ASN A 423 -26.62 2.40 -3.06
CA ASN A 423 -25.46 1.80 -2.42
C ASN A 423 -24.23 2.71 -2.43
N VAL A 424 -24.36 3.96 -2.91
CA VAL A 424 -23.28 4.96 -2.89
C VAL A 424 -23.44 5.80 -1.63
N SER A 425 -22.37 5.94 -0.83
CA SER A 425 -22.41 6.77 0.38
C SER A 425 -22.15 8.24 0.05
N ASP A 426 -22.69 9.11 0.91
CA ASP A 426 -22.38 10.53 0.87
C ASP A 426 -20.86 10.76 1.06
N HIS A 427 -20.19 9.98 1.92
CA HIS A 427 -18.74 10.08 2.14
C HIS A 427 -17.93 9.97 0.84
N VAL A 428 -18.30 9.05 -0.05
CA VAL A 428 -17.62 8.89 -1.35
C VAL A 428 -17.87 10.06 -2.29
N LEU A 429 -19.09 10.59 -2.29
CA LEU A 429 -19.45 11.77 -3.09
C LEU A 429 -18.68 13.01 -2.62
N TRP A 430 -18.47 13.17 -1.31
CA TRP A 430 -17.72 14.28 -0.73
C TRP A 430 -16.21 14.19 -0.94
N VAL A 431 -15.64 12.99 -0.90
CA VAL A 431 -14.20 12.76 -1.13
C VAL A 431 -13.87 12.77 -2.64
N GLY A 432 -14.88 12.69 -3.52
CA GLY A 432 -14.71 12.75 -4.97
C GLY A 432 -14.09 11.48 -5.56
N SER A 433 -14.31 10.34 -4.90
CA SER A 433 -13.68 9.06 -5.24
C SER A 433 -14.37 8.32 -6.40
N VAL A 434 -15.61 8.70 -6.74
CA VAL A 434 -16.48 8.10 -7.78
C VAL A 434 -17.15 9.20 -8.60
#